data_AF-A0A661KUU9-F1
#
_entry.id   AF-A0A661KUU9-F1
#
_cell.length_a   1.000
_cell.length_b   1.000
_cell.length_c   1.000
_cell.angle_alpha   90.00
_cell.angle_beta   90.00
_cell.angle_gamma   90.00
#
_symmetry.space_group_name_H-M   'P 1'
#
loop_
_entity.id
_entity.type
_entity.pdbx_description
1 polymer ?
#
loop_
_entity_poly.entity_id
_entity_poly.type
_entity_poly.pdbx_seq_one_letter_code
_entity_poly.pdbx_strand_id
1 'polypeptide(L)'
;MLKQKSFALTWWGKTWIKALERLGSIWENRLPRGRSYARRGKVVECKIKPGLITARVSGTRETPYKVKIKVKQFTEKTKEEIFSILRQRPVLVSSILNLTLPENIIDIFKDHGINLLPTTEEEFNTDCSCPDWANPCKHIAAVFYVLAEVIDNDPFVLFTLRGIPKEEFLKQLRLIESKDKSFEFLPEKSEIENFYSYKQDTPFPSLSLDGNGKGFIFSALTDNPIFYRKGNFKKILRSMYDSINLNPFLKTKDDYDLSFSNAKGVIFFKEENELFIYGVDKEDLNLKQKTLTIFDNGELKQKRVKGISIKLNEILPYLVSVPLTLENEISPAFFTYVYLAHFALALVESSYYIPYVEEIHNKSSKNVSYKITYKAYLISKRLKEILNRCIEKAPPCTYLRYTDERGYLPPYEVLEGFLDSCVNILVKEGISSNPQLELELEEDEYLSVFKEERTILADNPHVNSFFSALRSWLPPLLLRKKEDITRLGFILKPRKGKTDKNWSLEPIVFSEGKTPVNLK
;
A
#
# COMPACT_ATOMS: atom_id res chain seq x y z
N MET A 1 32.87 16.40 -22.47
CA MET A 1 32.43 15.06 -22.92
C MET A 1 31.57 14.41 -21.84
N LEU A 2 30.24 14.40 -21.99
CA LEU A 2 29.35 13.67 -21.07
C LEU A 2 29.53 12.16 -21.33
N LYS A 3 30.06 11.42 -20.35
CA LYS A 3 30.15 9.95 -20.38
C LYS A 3 28.80 9.36 -20.82
N GLN A 4 28.79 8.54 -21.87
CA GLN A 4 27.57 7.91 -22.38
C GLN A 4 26.88 7.10 -21.26
N LYS A 5 25.69 7.51 -20.79
CA LYS A 5 24.84 6.68 -19.93
C LYS A 5 24.45 5.41 -20.69
N SER A 6 24.78 4.24 -20.17
CA SER A 6 24.28 2.96 -20.67
C SER A 6 22.80 2.79 -20.30
N PHE A 7 22.03 2.09 -21.15
CA PHE A 7 20.60 1.80 -20.90
C PHE A 7 20.39 0.74 -19.81
N ALA A 8 21.43 -0.01 -19.48
CA ALA A 8 21.43 -0.99 -18.42
C ALA A 8 22.80 -1.01 -17.73
N LEU A 9 22.79 -1.25 -16.43
CA LEU A 9 23.99 -1.37 -15.59
C LEU A 9 24.16 -2.80 -15.09
N THR A 10 23.05 -3.45 -14.74
CA THR A 10 22.98 -4.81 -14.22
C THR A 10 23.25 -5.84 -15.32
N TRP A 11 23.62 -7.05 -14.90
CA TRP A 11 23.81 -8.14 -15.86
C TRP A 11 22.48 -8.47 -16.56
N TRP A 12 21.34 -8.46 -15.87
CA TRP A 12 20.04 -8.80 -16.45
C TRP A 12 19.50 -7.73 -17.41
N GLY A 13 19.66 -6.44 -17.09
CA GLY A 13 19.33 -5.37 -18.01
C GLY A 13 20.22 -5.40 -19.27
N LYS A 14 21.51 -5.72 -19.11
CA LYS A 14 22.41 -5.96 -20.25
C LYS A 14 21.98 -7.18 -21.06
N THR A 15 21.52 -8.25 -20.41
CA THR A 15 21.02 -9.45 -21.09
C THR A 15 19.73 -9.14 -21.86
N TRP A 16 18.84 -8.29 -21.34
CA TRP A 16 17.68 -7.80 -22.09
C TRP A 16 18.10 -7.04 -23.35
N ILE A 17 19.05 -6.10 -23.25
CA ILE A 17 19.57 -5.37 -24.42
C ILE A 17 20.20 -6.34 -25.43
N LYS A 18 21.01 -7.29 -24.96
CA LYS A 18 21.61 -8.31 -25.82
C LYS A 18 20.55 -9.17 -26.52
N ALA A 19 19.49 -9.57 -25.81
CA ALA A 19 18.38 -10.32 -26.40
C ALA A 19 17.66 -9.49 -27.46
N LEU A 20 17.39 -8.21 -27.18
CA LEU A 20 16.80 -7.27 -28.14
C LEU A 20 17.68 -7.06 -29.38
N GLU A 21 18.99 -6.88 -29.20
CA GLU A 21 19.93 -6.64 -30.30
C GLU A 21 20.12 -7.88 -31.17
N ARG A 22 19.99 -9.09 -30.62
CA ARG A 22 19.94 -10.34 -31.40
C ARG A 22 18.72 -10.40 -32.32
N LEU A 23 17.58 -9.87 -31.88
CA LEU A 23 16.40 -9.73 -32.75
C LEU A 23 16.58 -8.60 -33.79
N GLY A 24 17.48 -7.65 -33.52
CA GLY A 24 17.75 -6.48 -34.35
C GLY A 24 18.31 -6.78 -35.75
N SER A 25 18.91 -7.95 -35.98
CA SER A 25 19.31 -8.38 -37.32
C SER A 25 18.11 -8.64 -38.24
N ILE A 26 16.97 -9.01 -37.65
CA ILE A 26 15.69 -9.19 -38.34
C ILE A 26 15.03 -7.83 -38.59
N TRP A 27 15.23 -6.88 -37.68
CA TRP A 27 14.65 -5.52 -37.75
C TRP A 27 15.54 -4.50 -38.47
N GLU A 28 16.28 -4.90 -39.50
CA GLU A 28 16.99 -4.04 -40.47
C GLU A 28 17.72 -2.79 -39.87
N ASN A 29 18.45 -2.92 -38.75
CA ASN A 29 19.12 -1.78 -38.11
C ASN A 29 18.17 -0.60 -37.75
N ARG A 30 16.92 -0.87 -37.36
CA ARG A 30 15.96 0.15 -36.89
C ARG A 30 16.18 0.54 -35.42
N LEU A 31 16.85 -0.33 -34.66
CA LEU A 31 17.19 -0.14 -33.25
C LEU A 31 18.01 1.12 -32.93
N PRO A 32 19.04 1.53 -33.72
CA PRO A 32 19.82 2.75 -33.47
C PRO A 32 18.97 4.03 -33.41
N ARG A 33 17.92 4.15 -34.24
CA ARG A 33 17.01 5.32 -34.20
C ARG A 33 16.15 5.31 -32.94
N GLY A 34 15.61 4.14 -32.56
CA GLY A 34 14.89 3.96 -31.30
C GLY A 34 15.78 4.25 -30.08
N ARG A 35 17.02 3.78 -30.10
CA ARG A 35 18.05 4.07 -29.09
C ARG A 35 18.27 5.57 -28.92
N SER A 36 18.35 6.31 -30.02
CA SER A 36 18.49 7.78 -29.98
C SER A 36 17.25 8.46 -29.37
N TYR A 37 16.04 8.00 -29.72
CA TYR A 37 14.79 8.52 -29.17
C TYR A 37 14.68 8.27 -27.66
N ALA A 38 15.00 7.05 -27.22
CA ALA A 38 15.01 6.70 -25.80
C ALA A 38 16.02 7.57 -25.02
N ARG A 39 17.23 7.78 -25.55
CA ARG A 39 18.25 8.66 -24.92
C ARG A 39 17.79 10.11 -24.77
N ARG A 40 16.97 10.59 -25.70
CA ARG A 40 16.44 11.96 -25.69
C ARG A 40 15.18 12.11 -24.82
N GLY A 41 14.83 11.10 -24.01
CA GLY A 41 13.66 11.15 -23.13
C GLY A 41 12.34 11.24 -23.90
N LYS A 42 12.26 10.71 -25.13
CA LYS A 42 11.05 10.82 -25.95
C LYS A 42 9.95 9.85 -25.54
N VAL A 43 10.24 8.82 -24.75
CA VAL A 43 9.21 7.99 -24.12
C VAL A 43 8.78 8.72 -22.85
N VAL A 44 7.57 9.28 -22.85
CA VAL A 44 7.09 10.13 -21.75
C VAL A 44 6.27 9.34 -20.73
N GLU A 45 5.72 8.20 -21.13
CA GLU A 45 4.99 7.30 -20.24
C GLU A 45 5.26 5.85 -20.65
N CYS A 46 5.44 4.98 -19.67
CA CYS A 46 5.52 3.53 -19.87
C CYS A 46 4.83 2.82 -18.70
N LYS A 47 3.85 1.98 -19.02
CA LYS A 47 3.05 1.20 -18.07
C LYS A 47 3.13 -0.28 -18.43
N ILE A 48 3.32 -1.12 -17.42
CA ILE A 48 3.50 -2.57 -17.57
C ILE A 48 2.37 -3.29 -16.84
N LYS A 49 1.77 -4.26 -17.52
CA LYS A 49 0.77 -5.20 -17.00
C LYS A 49 1.16 -6.62 -17.43
N PRO A 50 0.55 -7.67 -16.85
CA PRO A 50 0.82 -9.04 -17.28
C PRO A 50 0.73 -9.21 -18.81
N GLY A 51 1.87 -9.52 -19.45
CA GLY A 51 2.01 -9.66 -20.91
C GLY A 51 1.70 -8.43 -21.78
N LEU A 52 1.64 -7.23 -21.20
CA LEU A 52 1.30 -6.01 -21.95
C LEU A 52 2.11 -4.80 -21.48
N ILE A 53 2.75 -4.13 -22.43
CA ILE A 53 3.36 -2.81 -22.25
C ILE A 53 2.54 -1.79 -23.04
N THR A 54 2.20 -0.68 -22.40
CA THR A 54 1.60 0.49 -23.06
C THR A 54 2.46 1.72 -22.79
N ALA A 55 2.73 2.50 -23.82
CA ALA A 55 3.60 3.66 -23.71
C ALA A 55 3.11 4.85 -24.55
N ARG A 56 3.57 6.05 -24.18
CA ARG A 56 3.41 7.28 -24.97
C ARG A 56 4.78 7.78 -25.41
N VAL A 57 4.96 8.00 -26.71
CA VAL A 57 6.24 8.41 -27.28
C VAL A 57 6.08 9.71 -28.07
N SER A 58 6.73 10.77 -27.60
CA SER A 58 6.78 12.07 -28.25
C SER A 58 7.53 11.96 -29.58
N GLY A 59 6.90 12.48 -30.63
CA GLY A 59 7.45 12.47 -31.98
C GLY A 59 7.29 13.82 -32.65
N THR A 60 6.93 13.82 -33.93
CA THR A 60 6.75 15.04 -34.72
C THR A 60 5.37 15.67 -34.54
N ARG A 61 4.37 14.91 -34.08
CA ARG A 61 3.04 15.43 -33.74
C ARG A 61 3.04 15.98 -32.30
N GLU A 62 2.17 16.98 -32.06
CA GLU A 62 1.96 17.55 -30.72
C GLU A 62 1.49 16.51 -29.71
N THR A 63 0.61 15.60 -30.13
CA THR A 63 0.15 14.49 -29.29
C THR A 63 1.11 13.31 -29.39
N PRO A 64 1.62 12.77 -28.25
CA PRO A 64 2.48 11.59 -28.25
C PRO A 64 1.82 10.36 -28.89
N TYR A 65 2.60 9.59 -29.65
CA TYR A 65 2.14 8.35 -30.25
C TYR A 65 1.86 7.29 -29.19
N LYS A 66 0.79 6.52 -29.40
CA LYS A 66 0.42 5.39 -28.54
C LYS A 66 1.16 4.16 -29.03
N VAL A 67 1.93 3.53 -28.14
CA VAL A 67 2.62 2.28 -28.39
C VAL A 67 2.01 1.18 -27.53
N LYS A 68 1.77 0.02 -28.12
CA LYS A 68 1.28 -1.17 -27.45
C LYS A 68 2.15 -2.36 -27.84
N ILE A 69 2.75 -3.03 -26.86
CA ILE A 69 3.59 -4.22 -27.08
C ILE A 69 2.98 -5.33 -26.23
N LYS A 70 2.43 -6.36 -26.87
CA LYS A 70 2.02 -7.59 -26.22
C LYS A 70 3.20 -8.55 -26.23
N VAL A 71 3.43 -9.21 -25.10
CA VAL A 71 4.49 -10.21 -24.94
C VAL A 71 3.82 -11.58 -24.71
N LYS A 72 4.32 -12.61 -25.39
CA LYS A 72 3.87 -13.99 -25.21
C LYS A 72 4.08 -14.42 -23.75
N GLN A 73 2.98 -14.75 -23.10
CA GLN A 73 2.96 -15.22 -21.72
C GLN A 73 3.29 -16.71 -21.63
N PHE A 74 3.74 -17.16 -20.46
CA PHE A 74 3.90 -18.58 -20.16
C PHE A 74 2.54 -19.27 -20.09
N THR A 75 2.52 -20.53 -20.54
CA THR A 75 1.38 -21.41 -20.31
C THR A 75 1.29 -21.77 -18.83
N GLU A 76 0.10 -22.14 -18.34
CA GLU A 76 -0.08 -22.55 -16.94
C GLU A 76 0.85 -23.70 -16.56
N LYS A 77 1.05 -24.68 -17.45
CA LYS A 77 2.02 -25.78 -17.26
C LYS A 77 3.45 -25.25 -17.04
N THR A 78 3.89 -24.28 -17.85
CA THR A 78 5.21 -23.65 -17.71
C THR A 78 5.32 -22.87 -16.40
N LYS A 79 4.26 -22.17 -15.99
CA LYS A 79 4.24 -21.45 -14.71
C LYS A 79 4.36 -22.40 -13.52
N GLU A 80 3.62 -23.51 -13.53
CA GLU A 80 3.71 -24.55 -12.49
C GLU A 80 5.13 -25.12 -12.37
N GLU A 81 5.80 -25.36 -13.50
CA GLU A 81 7.18 -25.83 -13.53
C GLU A 81 8.15 -24.79 -12.96
N ILE A 82 8.01 -23.51 -13.33
CA ILE A 82 8.77 -22.39 -12.73
C ILE A 82 8.59 -22.38 -11.21
N PHE A 83 7.35 -22.47 -10.72
CA PHE A 83 7.10 -22.46 -9.28
C PHE A 83 7.64 -23.70 -8.57
N SER A 84 7.61 -24.88 -9.22
CA SER A 84 8.25 -26.09 -8.69
C SER A 84 9.75 -25.90 -8.49
N ILE A 85 10.45 -25.34 -9.50
CA ILE A 85 11.89 -25.04 -9.45
C ILE A 85 12.21 -24.05 -8.33
N LEU A 86 11.40 -22.98 -8.21
CA LEU A 86 11.61 -21.90 -7.24
C LEU A 86 11.32 -22.34 -5.80
N ARG A 87 10.30 -23.18 -5.56
CA ARG A 87 10.00 -23.74 -4.22
C ARG A 87 11.18 -24.51 -3.63
N GLN A 88 11.98 -25.15 -4.48
CA GLN A 88 13.17 -25.90 -4.08
C GLN A 88 14.40 -25.02 -3.88
N ARG A 89 14.34 -23.72 -4.22
CA ARG A 89 15.49 -22.80 -4.21
C ARG A 89 15.15 -21.47 -3.53
N PRO A 90 14.99 -21.45 -2.19
CA PRO A 90 14.61 -20.24 -1.44
C PRO A 90 15.55 -19.04 -1.65
N VAL A 91 16.83 -19.30 -1.92
CA VAL A 91 17.83 -18.24 -2.19
C VAL A 91 17.50 -17.47 -3.48
N LEU A 92 17.04 -18.16 -4.53
CA LEU A 92 16.62 -17.51 -5.78
C LEU A 92 15.38 -16.63 -5.54
N VAL A 93 14.41 -17.18 -4.79
CA VAL A 93 13.19 -16.47 -4.41
C VAL A 93 13.52 -15.21 -3.63
N SER A 94 14.34 -15.31 -2.58
CA SER A 94 14.77 -14.17 -1.79
C SER A 94 15.47 -13.10 -2.64
N SER A 95 16.34 -13.51 -3.56
CA SER A 95 17.05 -12.59 -4.46
C SER A 95 16.09 -11.82 -5.37
N ILE A 96 15.13 -12.52 -6.00
CA ILE A 96 14.11 -11.93 -6.88
C ILE A 96 13.25 -10.92 -6.11
N LEU A 97 12.85 -11.26 -4.88
CA LEU A 97 12.06 -10.38 -4.02
C LEU A 97 12.84 -9.15 -3.53
N ASN A 98 14.16 -9.27 -3.45
CA ASN A 98 15.10 -8.19 -3.16
C ASN A 98 15.52 -7.41 -4.42
N LEU A 99 14.80 -7.57 -5.54
CA LEU A 99 15.03 -6.90 -6.83
C LEU A 99 16.40 -7.19 -7.45
N THR A 100 16.90 -8.40 -7.21
CA THR A 100 18.11 -8.92 -7.86
C THR A 100 17.77 -10.15 -8.67
N LEU A 101 18.28 -10.26 -9.90
CA LEU A 101 18.14 -11.48 -10.68
C LEU A 101 19.38 -12.36 -10.44
N PRO A 102 19.24 -13.59 -9.92
CA PRO A 102 20.38 -14.50 -9.73
C PRO A 102 21.01 -14.87 -11.08
N GLU A 103 22.34 -14.80 -11.20
CA GLU A 103 23.04 -15.03 -12.48
C GLU A 103 22.73 -16.40 -13.10
N ASN A 104 22.57 -17.43 -12.26
CA ASN A 104 22.27 -18.79 -12.68
C ASN A 104 20.79 -19.05 -13.00
N ILE A 105 19.87 -18.10 -12.77
CA ILE A 105 18.43 -18.38 -12.95
C ILE A 105 18.06 -18.67 -14.40
N ILE A 106 18.73 -17.99 -15.35
CA ILE A 106 18.48 -18.19 -16.77
C ILE A 106 18.90 -19.60 -17.17
N ASP A 107 20.07 -20.06 -16.72
CA ASP A 107 20.58 -21.39 -17.03
C ASP A 107 19.69 -22.46 -16.38
N ILE A 108 19.31 -22.29 -15.11
CA ILE A 108 18.39 -23.20 -14.41
C ILE A 108 17.06 -23.35 -15.16
N PHE A 109 16.47 -22.24 -15.61
CA PHE A 109 15.22 -22.30 -16.37
C PHE A 109 15.44 -22.91 -17.75
N LYS A 110 16.56 -22.61 -18.40
CA LYS A 110 16.90 -23.15 -19.72
C LYS A 110 17.11 -24.67 -19.70
N ASP A 111 17.66 -25.23 -18.61
CA ASP A 111 17.78 -26.68 -18.42
C ASP A 111 16.41 -27.39 -18.41
N HIS A 112 15.34 -26.65 -18.13
CA HIS A 112 13.95 -27.12 -18.17
C HIS A 112 13.21 -26.67 -19.45
N GLY A 113 13.94 -26.15 -20.44
CA GLY A 113 13.36 -25.64 -21.69
C GLY A 113 12.58 -24.33 -21.54
N ILE A 114 12.77 -23.60 -20.44
CA ILE A 114 12.04 -22.36 -20.12
C ILE A 114 12.91 -21.15 -20.43
N ASN A 115 12.44 -20.29 -21.33
CA ASN A 115 13.12 -19.04 -21.68
C ASN A 115 12.46 -17.84 -21.00
N LEU A 116 13.10 -17.30 -19.95
CA LEU A 116 12.62 -16.10 -19.27
C LEU A 116 12.62 -14.87 -20.20
N LEU A 117 13.70 -14.71 -20.95
CA LEU A 117 13.83 -13.65 -21.94
C LEU A 117 13.21 -14.07 -23.27
N PRO A 118 12.64 -13.13 -24.03
CA PRO A 118 12.18 -13.38 -25.40
C PRO A 118 13.32 -13.86 -26.29
N THR A 119 13.03 -14.88 -27.10
CA THR A 119 14.00 -15.54 -27.99
C THR A 119 13.73 -15.30 -29.46
N THR A 120 12.46 -15.09 -29.83
CA THR A 120 12.05 -14.78 -31.21
C THR A 120 11.18 -13.53 -31.27
N GLU A 121 11.11 -12.90 -32.43
CA GLU A 121 10.29 -11.71 -32.64
C GLU A 121 8.78 -12.00 -32.58
N GLU A 122 8.37 -13.23 -32.93
CA GLU A 122 6.98 -13.70 -32.88
C GLU A 122 6.41 -13.71 -31.45
N GLU A 123 7.28 -13.68 -30.44
CA GLU A 123 6.87 -13.51 -29.04
C GLU A 123 6.38 -12.09 -28.74
N PHE A 124 6.55 -11.16 -29.67
CA PHE A 124 6.06 -9.79 -29.58
C PHE A 124 4.98 -9.52 -30.64
N ASN A 125 3.85 -9.00 -30.19
CA ASN A 125 2.87 -8.39 -31.07
C ASN A 125 2.81 -6.89 -30.74
N THR A 126 3.34 -6.07 -31.65
CA THR A 126 3.51 -4.64 -31.41
C THR A 126 2.69 -3.79 -32.38
N ASP A 127 2.17 -2.69 -31.84
CA ASP A 127 1.33 -1.72 -32.52
C ASP A 127 1.76 -0.30 -32.11
N CYS A 128 1.78 0.62 -33.07
CA CYS A 128 2.10 2.01 -32.82
C CYS A 128 1.25 2.93 -33.69
N SER A 129 0.66 3.96 -33.10
CA SER A 129 -0.20 4.91 -33.81
C SER A 129 0.56 5.90 -34.71
N CYS A 130 1.81 5.60 -35.08
CA CYS A 130 2.61 6.46 -35.96
C CYS A 130 2.39 6.08 -37.42
N PRO A 131 2.57 7.00 -38.37
CA PRO A 131 2.37 6.71 -39.80
C PRO A 131 3.50 5.86 -40.41
N ASP A 132 4.46 5.39 -39.61
CA ASP A 132 5.55 4.52 -40.05
C ASP A 132 5.01 3.08 -40.12
N TRP A 133 5.09 2.48 -41.32
CA TRP A 133 4.64 1.11 -41.58
C TRP A 133 5.63 0.05 -41.08
N ALA A 134 6.85 0.46 -40.70
CA ALA A 134 7.85 -0.45 -40.15
C ALA A 134 7.44 -0.99 -38.78
N ASN A 135 7.67 -2.29 -38.54
CA ASN A 135 7.43 -2.95 -37.26
C ASN A 135 8.66 -3.79 -36.86
N PRO A 136 9.38 -3.43 -35.77
CA PRO A 136 9.15 -2.29 -34.89
C PRO A 136 9.56 -0.96 -35.54
N CYS A 137 8.70 0.07 -35.41
CA CYS A 137 9.08 1.44 -35.75
C CYS A 137 10.06 2.02 -34.71
N LYS A 138 10.63 3.20 -34.99
CA LYS A 138 11.54 3.88 -34.04
C LYS A 138 10.93 4.14 -32.65
N HIS A 139 9.61 4.30 -32.55
CA HIS A 139 8.93 4.53 -31.27
C HIS A 139 8.83 3.24 -30.45
N ILE A 140 8.47 2.11 -31.09
CA ILE A 140 8.47 0.78 -30.46
C ILE A 140 9.89 0.42 -30.01
N ALA A 141 10.88 0.62 -30.89
CA ALA A 141 12.28 0.39 -30.55
C ALA A 141 12.74 1.27 -29.36
N ALA A 142 12.28 2.53 -29.27
CA ALA A 142 12.58 3.38 -28.12
C ALA A 142 11.99 2.81 -26.82
N VAL A 143 10.78 2.26 -26.85
CA VAL A 143 10.15 1.62 -25.69
C VAL A 143 10.95 0.37 -25.26
N PHE A 144 11.43 -0.44 -26.20
CA PHE A 144 12.28 -1.60 -25.86
C PHE A 144 13.59 -1.22 -25.14
N TYR A 145 14.20 -0.10 -25.52
CA TYR A 145 15.39 0.41 -24.81
C TYR A 145 15.05 1.00 -23.44
N VAL A 146 13.91 1.69 -23.28
CA VAL A 146 13.45 2.17 -21.96
C VAL A 146 13.06 1.01 -21.04
N LEU A 147 12.51 -0.08 -21.59
CA LEU A 147 12.26 -1.30 -20.82
C LEU A 147 13.53 -1.88 -20.21
N ALA A 148 14.69 -1.70 -20.85
CA ALA A 148 15.96 -2.12 -20.27
C ALA A 148 16.22 -1.41 -18.93
N GLU A 149 15.95 -0.12 -18.84
CA GLU A 149 16.11 0.66 -17.60
C GLU A 149 15.08 0.26 -16.53
N VAL A 150 13.84 -0.01 -16.95
CA VAL A 150 12.79 -0.51 -16.05
C VAL A 150 13.16 -1.89 -15.48
N ILE A 151 13.65 -2.80 -16.33
CA ILE A 151 14.14 -4.12 -15.94
C ILE A 151 15.40 -4.02 -15.06
N ASP A 152 16.29 -3.06 -15.35
CA ASP A 152 17.48 -2.77 -14.55
C ASP A 152 17.10 -2.45 -13.09
N ASN A 153 16.04 -1.65 -12.92
CA ASN A 153 15.54 -1.24 -11.61
C ASN A 153 14.65 -2.29 -10.92
N ASP A 154 13.90 -3.09 -11.69
CA ASP A 154 13.06 -4.17 -11.19
C ASP A 154 13.09 -5.40 -12.14
N PRO A 155 13.91 -6.44 -11.84
CA PRO A 155 13.95 -7.65 -12.66
C PRO A 155 12.65 -8.48 -12.62
N PHE A 156 11.76 -8.22 -11.65
CA PHE A 156 10.45 -8.88 -11.57
C PHE A 156 9.56 -8.56 -12.78
N VAL A 157 9.85 -7.45 -13.45
CA VAL A 157 9.21 -7.07 -14.71
C VAL A 157 9.32 -8.18 -15.76
N LEU A 158 10.42 -8.95 -15.79
CA LEU A 158 10.56 -10.09 -16.71
C LEU A 158 9.48 -11.15 -16.49
N PHE A 159 9.18 -11.49 -15.23
CA PHE A 159 8.13 -12.43 -14.87
C PHE A 159 6.75 -11.86 -15.19
N THR A 160 6.53 -10.57 -14.91
CA THR A 160 5.28 -9.87 -15.22
C THR A 160 4.99 -9.87 -16.72
N LEU A 161 6.00 -9.57 -17.55
CA LEU A 161 5.87 -9.65 -19.00
C LEU A 161 5.57 -11.06 -19.50
N ARG A 162 5.98 -12.08 -18.76
CA ARG A 162 5.66 -13.49 -19.04
C ARG A 162 4.35 -13.96 -18.39
N GLY A 163 3.55 -13.06 -17.85
CA GLY A 163 2.22 -13.37 -17.32
C GLY A 163 2.23 -13.88 -15.87
N ILE A 164 3.32 -13.71 -15.13
CA ILE A 164 3.41 -14.00 -13.70
C ILE A 164 3.51 -12.66 -12.94
N PRO A 165 2.37 -12.08 -12.50
CA PRO A 165 2.39 -10.89 -11.64
C PRO A 165 2.94 -11.23 -10.25
N LYS A 166 3.35 -10.18 -9.51
CA LYS A 166 4.01 -10.34 -8.21
C LYS A 166 3.10 -11.01 -7.20
N GLU A 167 1.82 -10.66 -7.18
CA GLU A 167 0.82 -11.26 -6.28
C GLU A 167 0.69 -12.78 -6.48
N GLU A 168 0.62 -13.23 -7.75
CA GLU A 168 0.58 -14.65 -8.09
C GLU A 168 1.84 -15.37 -7.64
N PHE A 169 3.01 -14.77 -7.87
CA PHE A 169 4.30 -15.33 -7.47
C PHE A 169 4.39 -15.55 -5.96
N LEU A 170 3.95 -14.57 -5.17
CA LEU A 170 3.94 -14.65 -3.72
C LEU A 170 2.98 -15.72 -3.20
N LYS A 171 1.78 -15.78 -3.79
CA LYS A 171 0.76 -16.79 -3.44
C LYS A 171 1.25 -18.20 -3.75
N GLN A 172 1.81 -18.42 -4.94
CA GLN A 172 2.28 -19.73 -5.40
C GLN A 172 3.48 -20.26 -4.60
N LEU A 173 4.29 -19.37 -4.03
CA LEU A 173 5.40 -19.70 -3.15
C LEU A 173 5.01 -19.74 -1.66
N ARG A 174 3.73 -19.58 -1.32
CA ARG A 174 3.19 -19.56 0.06
C ARG A 174 3.90 -18.54 0.95
N LEU A 175 4.38 -17.45 0.35
CA LEU A 175 5.00 -16.34 1.08
C LEU A 175 3.95 -15.39 1.65
N ILE A 176 2.73 -15.49 1.15
CA ILE A 176 1.53 -14.89 1.70
C ILE A 176 0.52 -16.02 1.95
N GLU A 177 -0.07 -16.08 3.14
CA GLU A 177 -1.13 -17.03 3.44
C GLU A 177 -2.44 -16.48 2.88
N SER A 178 -3.06 -17.16 1.91
CA SER A 178 -4.46 -16.89 1.58
C SER A 178 -5.34 -17.52 2.66
N LYS A 179 -5.42 -16.87 3.83
CA LYS A 179 -6.53 -17.14 4.74
C LYS A 179 -7.72 -16.34 4.26
N ASP A 180 -8.47 -16.96 3.35
CA ASP A 180 -9.87 -16.64 3.09
C ASP A 180 -10.69 -16.93 4.35
N LYS A 181 -10.48 -16.18 5.42
CA LYS A 181 -11.40 -16.14 6.55
C LYS A 181 -12.50 -15.17 6.19
N SER A 182 -13.56 -15.66 5.54
CA SER A 182 -14.83 -14.96 5.52
C SER A 182 -15.28 -14.76 6.97
N PHE A 183 -15.04 -13.55 7.51
CA PHE A 183 -15.68 -13.14 8.74
C PHE A 183 -17.09 -12.70 8.36
N GLU A 184 -18.11 -13.41 8.84
CA GLU A 184 -19.44 -12.82 8.99
C GLU A 184 -19.31 -11.74 10.06
N PHE A 185 -19.22 -10.50 9.61
CA PHE A 185 -19.04 -9.37 10.51
C PHE A 185 -20.39 -8.74 10.82
N LEU A 186 -21.06 -9.23 11.85
CA LEU A 186 -22.14 -8.54 12.55
C LEU A 186 -22.00 -8.80 14.04
N PRO A 187 -21.99 -7.75 14.88
CA PRO A 187 -22.05 -7.96 16.32
C PRO A 187 -23.36 -8.64 16.70
N GLU A 188 -23.31 -9.50 17.71
CA GLU A 188 -24.49 -10.18 18.21
C GLU A 188 -25.50 -9.16 18.76
N LYS A 189 -26.79 -9.51 18.77
CA LYS A 189 -27.85 -8.66 19.33
C LYS A 189 -27.54 -8.25 20.78
N SER A 190 -26.97 -9.16 21.56
CA SER A 190 -26.49 -8.95 22.93
C SER A 190 -25.38 -7.89 23.01
N GLU A 191 -24.42 -7.88 22.09
CA GLU A 191 -23.34 -6.89 22.02
C GLU A 191 -23.86 -5.51 21.63
N ILE A 192 -24.83 -5.47 20.72
CA ILE A 192 -25.50 -4.24 20.30
C ILE A 192 -26.38 -3.67 21.43
N GLU A 193 -27.08 -4.53 22.19
CA GLU A 193 -27.94 -4.10 23.29
C GLU A 193 -27.15 -3.56 24.49
N ASN A 194 -25.94 -4.08 24.70
CA ASN A 194 -25.10 -3.74 25.85
C ASN A 194 -23.93 -2.80 25.52
N PHE A 195 -23.89 -2.17 24.34
CA PHE A 195 -22.71 -1.39 23.91
C PHE A 195 -22.39 -0.15 24.78
N TYR A 196 -23.38 0.43 25.48
CA TYR A 196 -23.15 1.53 26.43
C TYR A 196 -22.73 1.06 27.82
N SER A 197 -22.95 -0.23 28.13
CA SER A 197 -22.62 -0.89 29.39
C SER A 197 -21.55 -1.96 29.19
N TYR A 198 -20.78 -1.87 28.08
CA TYR A 198 -19.75 -2.82 27.70
C TYR A 198 -18.66 -2.86 28.78
N LYS A 199 -18.80 -3.79 29.73
CA LYS A 199 -17.83 -4.05 30.79
C LYS A 199 -16.95 -5.20 30.36
N GLN A 200 -15.65 -5.01 30.48
CA GLN A 200 -14.67 -6.01 30.10
C GLN A 200 -14.13 -6.68 31.35
N ASP A 201 -14.27 -8.00 31.44
CA ASP A 201 -13.77 -8.79 32.58
C ASP A 201 -12.25 -9.06 32.49
N THR A 202 -11.62 -8.72 31.36
CA THR A 202 -10.19 -8.91 31.13
C THR A 202 -9.52 -7.57 30.80
N PRO A 203 -8.30 -7.29 31.28
CA PRO A 203 -7.58 -6.05 30.96
C PRO A 203 -7.06 -6.04 29.52
N PHE A 204 -6.84 -4.86 28.94
CA PHE A 204 -6.15 -4.77 27.65
C PHE A 204 -4.70 -5.31 27.74
N PRO A 205 -4.15 -5.83 26.63
CA PRO A 205 -2.76 -6.29 26.60
C PRO A 205 -1.75 -5.20 27.00
N SER A 206 -0.66 -5.62 27.63
CA SER A 206 0.49 -4.73 27.87
C SER A 206 1.14 -4.32 26.54
N LEU A 207 1.43 -3.03 26.40
CA LEU A 207 2.13 -2.43 25.26
C LEU A 207 3.66 -2.44 25.40
N SER A 208 4.23 -3.27 26.28
CA SER A 208 5.68 -3.48 26.33
C SER A 208 6.14 -4.27 25.11
N LEU A 209 6.95 -3.61 24.27
CA LEU A 209 7.58 -4.15 23.07
C LEU A 209 9.09 -4.28 23.29
N ASP A 210 9.73 -5.17 22.52
CA ASP A 210 11.15 -5.54 22.66
C ASP A 210 12.13 -4.57 21.95
N GLY A 211 11.64 -3.51 21.30
CA GLY A 211 12.47 -2.51 20.62
C GLY A 211 13.20 -2.99 19.36
N ASN A 212 12.97 -4.22 18.89
CA ASN A 212 13.74 -4.84 17.81
C ASN A 212 13.22 -4.54 16.39
N GLY A 213 12.21 -3.69 16.23
CA GLY A 213 11.55 -3.45 14.93
C GLY A 213 12.53 -3.02 13.84
N LYS A 214 13.47 -2.14 14.19
CA LYS A 214 14.54 -1.68 13.31
C LYS A 214 15.42 -2.83 12.79
N GLY A 215 15.83 -3.75 13.67
CA GLY A 215 16.67 -4.89 13.30
C GLY A 215 16.00 -5.81 12.27
N PHE A 216 14.70 -6.09 12.44
CA PHE A 216 13.93 -6.88 11.48
C PHE A 216 13.81 -6.19 10.12
N ILE A 217 13.58 -4.88 10.09
CA ILE A 217 13.42 -4.13 8.83
C ILE A 217 14.74 -4.09 8.06
N PHE A 218 15.82 -3.65 8.71
CA PHE A 218 17.08 -3.42 8.01
C PHE A 218 17.89 -4.70 7.75
N SER A 219 17.54 -5.84 8.37
CA SER A 219 18.10 -7.14 7.97
C SER A 219 17.48 -7.67 6.68
N ALA A 220 16.24 -7.29 6.35
CA ALA A 220 15.55 -7.74 5.14
C ALA A 220 15.87 -6.90 3.89
N LEU A 221 16.42 -5.70 4.06
CA LEU A 221 16.66 -4.73 2.98
C LEU A 221 18.10 -4.75 2.46
N THR A 222 18.29 -4.57 1.15
CA THR A 222 19.61 -4.48 0.50
C THR A 222 20.22 -3.07 0.64
N ASP A 223 21.54 -2.97 0.78
CA ASP A 223 22.21 -1.68 1.08
C ASP A 223 22.16 -0.67 -0.08
N ASN A 224 22.45 -1.11 -1.31
CA ASN A 224 22.50 -0.26 -2.50
C ASN A 224 21.42 -0.69 -3.52
N PRO A 225 20.15 -0.35 -3.28
CA PRO A 225 19.12 -0.68 -4.24
C PRO A 225 19.32 0.10 -5.54
N ILE A 226 19.16 -0.57 -6.67
CA ILE A 226 19.54 -0.06 -8.00
C ILE A 226 18.73 1.18 -8.41
N PHE A 227 17.51 1.32 -7.86
CA PHE A 227 16.65 2.48 -8.12
C PHE A 227 17.18 3.78 -7.52
N TYR A 228 18.07 3.72 -6.52
CA TYR A 228 18.63 4.91 -5.87
C TYR A 228 20.13 5.00 -6.12
N ARG A 229 20.50 5.65 -7.23
CA ARG A 229 21.90 5.70 -7.71
C ARG A 229 22.76 6.77 -7.05
N LYS A 230 22.17 7.66 -6.24
CA LYS A 230 22.89 8.74 -5.54
C LYS A 230 23.63 8.25 -4.30
N GLY A 231 23.32 7.05 -3.79
CA GLY A 231 24.01 6.51 -2.61
C GLY A 231 23.32 5.27 -2.03
N ASN A 232 23.54 5.04 -0.73
CA ASN A 232 22.99 3.91 0.00
C ASN A 232 21.63 4.30 0.59
N PHE A 233 20.54 3.98 -0.13
CA PHE A 233 19.18 4.33 0.29
C PHE A 233 18.81 3.71 1.63
N LYS A 234 19.28 2.49 1.92
CA LYS A 234 19.02 1.83 3.19
C LYS A 234 19.61 2.62 4.37
N LYS A 235 20.80 3.22 4.21
CA LYS A 235 21.44 4.08 5.20
C LYS A 235 20.64 5.36 5.43
N ILE A 236 20.12 5.97 4.36
CA ILE A 236 19.24 7.15 4.45
C ILE A 236 17.96 6.80 5.22
N LEU A 237 17.28 5.72 4.83
CA LEU A 237 16.10 5.24 5.54
C LEU A 237 16.42 4.91 7.01
N ARG A 238 17.57 4.31 7.29
CA ARG A 238 18.03 4.03 8.66
C ARG A 238 18.21 5.31 9.47
N SER A 239 18.80 6.35 8.86
CA SER A 239 18.98 7.67 9.47
C SER A 239 17.64 8.33 9.79
N MET A 240 16.62 8.17 8.96
CA MET A 240 15.26 8.65 9.26
C MET A 240 14.66 7.96 10.48
N TYR A 241 14.89 6.64 10.65
CA TYR A 241 14.46 5.93 11.86
C TYR A 241 15.25 6.38 13.10
N ASP A 242 16.55 6.67 12.95
CA ASP A 242 17.38 7.19 14.04
C ASP A 242 17.00 8.64 14.44
N SER A 243 16.39 9.41 13.53
CA SER A 243 16.03 10.81 13.78
C SER A 243 14.65 11.02 14.41
N ILE A 244 13.89 9.96 14.68
CA ILE A 244 12.57 10.10 15.29
C ILE A 244 12.68 10.72 16.69
N ASN A 245 12.04 11.86 16.89
CA ASN A 245 11.87 12.55 18.16
C ASN A 245 10.44 13.07 18.30
N LEU A 246 9.62 12.35 19.07
CA LEU A 246 8.20 12.65 19.25
C LEU A 246 7.92 13.72 20.31
N ASN A 247 8.92 14.09 21.12
CA ASN A 247 8.73 15.01 22.25
C ASN A 247 8.11 16.36 21.86
N PRO A 248 8.49 17.03 20.75
CA PRO A 248 7.87 18.30 20.36
C PRO A 248 6.38 18.15 20.08
N PHE A 249 6.00 17.14 19.29
CA PHE A 249 4.61 16.86 18.92
C PHE A 249 3.76 16.45 20.12
N LEU A 250 4.30 15.64 21.04
CA LEU A 250 3.53 15.20 22.22
C LEU A 250 3.39 16.28 23.32
N LYS A 251 4.14 17.38 23.21
CA LYS A 251 4.03 18.54 24.11
C LYS A 251 2.92 19.51 23.72
N THR A 252 2.49 19.52 22.45
CA THR A 252 1.34 20.32 22.00
C THR A 252 0.05 19.64 22.46
N LYS A 253 -0.23 19.72 23.76
CA LYS A 253 -1.51 19.26 24.32
C LYS A 253 -2.48 20.43 24.28
N ASP A 254 -3.45 20.35 23.38
CA ASP A 254 -4.67 21.12 23.55
C ASP A 254 -5.41 20.55 24.76
N ASP A 255 -5.79 21.42 25.69
CA ASP A 255 -6.43 21.04 26.95
C ASP A 255 -7.89 20.69 26.67
N TYR A 256 -8.13 19.48 26.16
CA TYR A 256 -9.48 18.92 26.06
C TYR A 256 -9.92 18.51 27.46
N ASP A 257 -10.44 19.48 28.21
CA ASP A 257 -10.97 19.37 29.56
C ASP A 257 -11.96 18.18 29.68
N LEU A 258 -11.43 16.99 30.04
CA LEU A 258 -12.00 15.68 30.41
C LEU A 258 -13.35 15.22 29.84
N SER A 259 -13.94 15.94 28.88
CA SER A 259 -15.36 15.90 28.60
C SER A 259 -15.80 14.70 27.76
N PHE A 260 -14.86 13.91 27.25
CA PHE A 260 -15.17 12.73 26.43
C PHE A 260 -15.32 11.44 27.25
N SER A 261 -15.16 11.50 28.58
CA SER A 261 -15.42 10.37 29.48
C SER A 261 -16.83 9.80 29.29
N ASN A 262 -17.83 10.66 29.03
CA ASN A 262 -19.23 10.28 28.84
C ASN A 262 -19.63 10.03 27.37
N ALA A 263 -18.68 10.04 26.43
CA ALA A 263 -19.01 9.91 25.00
C ALA A 263 -19.80 8.62 24.71
N LYS A 264 -20.99 8.78 24.13
CA LYS A 264 -21.85 7.65 23.70
C LYS A 264 -21.23 6.84 22.55
N GLY A 265 -20.41 7.46 21.72
CA GLY A 265 -19.67 6.75 20.69
C GLY A 265 -18.63 7.61 20.01
N VAL A 266 -17.71 6.94 19.31
CA VAL A 266 -16.53 7.53 18.71
C VAL A 266 -16.28 6.83 17.39
N ILE A 267 -16.25 7.53 16.27
CA ILE A 267 -16.09 6.90 14.95
C ILE A 267 -14.95 7.55 14.21
N PHE A 268 -14.02 6.71 13.72
CA PHE A 268 -12.95 7.17 12.85
C PHE A 268 -13.37 7.20 11.38
N PHE A 269 -13.16 8.36 10.77
CA PHE A 269 -13.39 8.65 9.37
C PHE A 269 -12.06 8.72 8.63
N LYS A 270 -11.63 7.56 8.09
CA LYS A 270 -10.32 7.39 7.45
C LYS A 270 -10.06 8.36 6.29
N GLU A 271 -11.06 8.63 5.45
CA GLU A 271 -10.89 9.49 4.26
C GLU A 271 -10.64 10.95 4.66
N GLU A 272 -11.31 11.42 5.70
CA GLU A 272 -11.15 12.76 6.25
C GLU A 272 -10.03 12.86 7.29
N ASN A 273 -9.48 11.72 7.71
CA ASN A 273 -8.60 11.57 8.86
C ASN A 273 -9.15 12.27 10.12
N GLU A 274 -10.45 12.05 10.39
CA GLU A 274 -11.20 12.71 11.45
C GLU A 274 -11.75 11.71 12.47
N LEU A 275 -11.74 12.08 13.74
CA LEU A 275 -12.46 11.38 14.80
C LEU A 275 -13.76 12.13 15.09
N PHE A 276 -14.89 11.43 15.00
CA PHE A 276 -16.21 11.97 15.29
C PHE A 276 -16.71 11.42 16.63
N ILE A 277 -16.86 12.29 17.62
CA ILE A 277 -17.25 11.95 19.00
C ILE A 277 -18.66 12.48 19.24
N TYR A 278 -19.59 11.63 19.68
CA TYR A 278 -20.99 12.03 19.91
C TYR A 278 -21.54 11.60 21.27
N GLY A 279 -22.61 12.27 21.69
CA GLY A 279 -23.20 12.09 23.02
C GLY A 279 -22.28 12.59 24.12
N VAL A 280 -21.79 13.81 23.97
CA VAL A 280 -20.93 14.53 24.93
C VAL A 280 -21.78 15.62 25.58
N ASP A 281 -21.64 15.80 26.90
CA ASP A 281 -22.40 16.77 27.70
C ASP A 281 -21.77 18.17 27.63
N LYS A 282 -21.79 18.83 26.46
CA LYS A 282 -21.34 20.24 26.34
C LYS A 282 -22.22 21.01 25.35
N GLU A 283 -22.84 22.10 25.85
CA GLU A 283 -23.74 22.98 25.08
C GLU A 283 -22.98 23.96 24.16
N ASP A 284 -21.68 24.21 24.42
CA ASP A 284 -20.89 25.27 23.76
C ASP A 284 -19.97 24.80 22.61
N LEU A 285 -20.28 23.68 21.95
CA LEU A 285 -19.44 23.14 20.88
C LEU A 285 -20.02 23.39 19.48
N ASN A 286 -19.14 23.67 18.52
CA ASN A 286 -19.46 23.66 17.09
C ASN A 286 -19.73 22.22 16.62
N LEU A 287 -20.93 21.70 16.92
CA LEU A 287 -21.33 20.33 16.60
C LEU A 287 -21.57 20.17 15.10
N LYS A 288 -20.93 19.17 14.49
CA LYS A 288 -21.23 18.69 13.15
C LYS A 288 -22.28 17.59 13.19
N GLN A 289 -23.04 17.46 12.11
CA GLN A 289 -23.98 16.35 11.93
C GLN A 289 -23.38 15.30 10.99
N LYS A 290 -23.40 14.03 11.40
CA LYS A 290 -23.10 12.89 10.53
C LYS A 290 -24.22 11.85 10.62
N THR A 291 -24.48 11.15 9.51
CA THR A 291 -25.43 10.03 9.49
C THR A 291 -24.69 8.77 9.94
N LEU A 292 -25.15 8.18 11.04
CA LEU A 292 -24.54 7.01 11.65
C LEU A 292 -25.57 5.91 11.85
N THR A 293 -25.10 4.67 11.97
CA THR A 293 -25.92 3.57 12.44
C THR A 293 -25.78 3.50 13.95
N ILE A 294 -26.87 3.79 14.66
CA ILE A 294 -26.90 3.74 16.12
C ILE A 294 -27.97 2.76 16.59
N PHE A 295 -27.76 2.18 17.76
CA PHE A 295 -28.80 1.42 18.43
C PHE A 295 -29.73 2.37 19.20
N ASP A 296 -31.02 2.28 18.90
CA ASP A 296 -32.06 3.15 19.44
C ASP A 296 -33.36 2.37 19.67
N ASN A 297 -33.72 2.20 20.94
CA ASN A 297 -34.93 1.50 21.39
C ASN A 297 -35.07 0.07 20.83
N GLY A 298 -34.03 -0.77 20.99
CA GLY A 298 -34.11 -2.18 20.59
C GLY A 298 -33.76 -2.45 19.12
N GLU A 299 -33.50 -1.41 18.32
CA GLU A 299 -33.30 -1.51 16.88
C GLU A 299 -32.09 -0.70 16.42
N LEU A 300 -31.35 -1.23 15.43
CA LEU A 300 -30.36 -0.44 14.69
C LEU A 300 -31.08 0.52 13.74
N LYS A 301 -30.75 1.80 13.81
CA LYS A 301 -31.35 2.86 12.97
C LYS A 301 -30.27 3.75 12.39
N GLN A 302 -30.46 4.16 11.14
CA GLN A 302 -29.70 5.26 10.57
C GLN A 302 -30.28 6.57 11.10
N LYS A 303 -29.48 7.32 11.86
CA LYS A 303 -29.88 8.62 12.36
C LYS A 303 -28.78 9.65 12.11
N ARG A 304 -29.21 10.90 11.92
CA ARG A 304 -28.30 12.04 11.99
C ARG A 304 -28.00 12.31 13.45
N VAL A 305 -26.72 12.23 13.79
CA VAL A 305 -26.22 12.44 15.14
C VAL A 305 -25.37 13.70 15.14
N LYS A 306 -25.57 14.57 16.14
CA LYS A 306 -24.71 15.72 16.40
C LYS A 306 -23.52 15.28 17.24
N GLY A 307 -22.33 15.74 16.87
CA GLY A 307 -21.08 15.40 17.56
C GLY A 307 -19.96 16.34 17.16
N ILE A 308 -18.82 16.16 17.79
CA ILE A 308 -17.61 16.93 17.55
C ILE A 308 -16.78 16.17 16.50
N SER A 309 -16.29 16.88 15.48
CA SER A 309 -15.36 16.32 14.50
C SER A 309 -14.01 16.99 14.69
N ILE A 310 -12.99 16.21 15.04
CA ILE A 310 -11.64 16.70 15.31
C ILE A 310 -10.68 15.98 14.38
N LYS A 311 -9.71 16.69 13.80
CA LYS A 311 -8.70 16.07 12.94
C LYS A 311 -7.78 15.18 13.79
N LEU A 312 -7.37 14.05 13.23
CA LEU A 312 -6.58 13.08 13.99
C LEU A 312 -5.24 13.66 14.45
N ASN A 313 -4.56 14.47 13.63
CA ASN A 313 -3.31 15.13 13.99
C ASN A 313 -3.45 16.11 15.17
N GLU A 314 -4.62 16.73 15.35
CA GLU A 314 -4.91 17.65 16.45
C GLU A 314 -5.19 16.90 17.76
N ILE A 315 -6.00 15.84 17.71
CA ILE A 315 -6.39 15.09 18.92
C ILE A 315 -5.37 14.02 19.36
N LEU A 316 -4.46 13.58 18.48
CA LEU A 316 -3.54 12.48 18.77
C LEU A 316 -2.62 12.73 19.98
N PRO A 317 -2.00 13.92 20.16
CA PRO A 317 -1.23 14.22 21.38
C PRO A 317 -2.07 14.08 22.65
N TYR A 318 -3.34 14.48 22.59
CA TYR A 318 -4.28 14.31 23.70
C TYR A 318 -4.56 12.83 23.97
N LEU A 319 -4.91 12.03 22.96
CA LEU A 319 -5.17 10.59 23.13
C LEU A 319 -3.99 9.86 23.79
N VAL A 320 -2.77 10.16 23.35
CA VAL A 320 -1.53 9.59 23.92
C VAL A 320 -1.27 10.09 25.35
N SER A 321 -1.79 11.26 25.71
CA SER A 321 -1.65 11.80 27.07
C SER A 321 -2.61 11.19 28.09
N VAL A 322 -3.73 10.62 27.64
CA VAL A 322 -4.71 9.98 28.52
C VAL A 322 -4.11 8.69 29.09
N PRO A 323 -4.00 8.54 30.43
CA PRO A 323 -3.42 7.34 31.03
C PRO A 323 -4.25 6.09 30.72
N LEU A 324 -3.59 4.97 30.38
CA LEU A 324 -4.24 3.68 30.18
C LEU A 324 -4.88 3.12 31.46
N THR A 325 -4.54 3.65 32.64
CA THR A 325 -5.16 3.28 33.92
C THR A 325 -6.64 3.69 34.00
N LEU A 326 -7.08 4.62 33.15
CA LEU A 326 -8.47 5.09 33.10
C LEU A 326 -9.41 4.14 32.32
N GLU A 327 -8.99 2.91 31.98
CA GLU A 327 -9.78 1.91 31.24
C GLU A 327 -11.23 1.79 31.74
N ASN A 328 -11.43 1.85 33.05
CA ASN A 328 -12.74 1.70 33.68
C ASN A 328 -13.42 3.03 34.04
N GLU A 329 -12.77 4.17 33.79
CA GLU A 329 -13.24 5.50 34.18
C GLU A 329 -13.79 6.33 33.00
N ILE A 330 -13.45 5.96 31.76
CA ILE A 330 -13.92 6.64 30.55
C ILE A 330 -14.72 5.69 29.66
N SER A 331 -15.49 6.25 28.73
CA SER A 331 -16.26 5.49 27.74
C SER A 331 -15.41 4.42 27.05
N PRO A 332 -15.85 3.15 27.02
CA PRO A 332 -15.12 2.07 26.34
C PRO A 332 -14.83 2.37 24.87
N ALA A 333 -15.74 3.11 24.21
CA ALA A 333 -15.57 3.53 22.83
C ALA A 333 -14.41 4.51 22.68
N PHE A 334 -14.33 5.50 23.56
CA PHE A 334 -13.23 6.46 23.58
C PHE A 334 -11.91 5.79 24.00
N PHE A 335 -11.95 4.92 25.01
CA PHE A 335 -10.78 4.16 25.47
C PHE A 335 -10.17 3.28 24.37
N THR A 336 -10.99 2.71 23.47
CA THR A 336 -10.49 1.92 22.33
C THR A 336 -9.52 2.73 21.46
N TYR A 337 -9.85 4.00 21.19
CA TYR A 337 -9.00 4.90 20.41
C TYR A 337 -7.79 5.42 21.20
N VAL A 338 -7.96 5.66 22.52
CA VAL A 338 -6.83 5.96 23.42
C VAL A 338 -5.82 4.81 23.39
N TYR A 339 -6.27 3.58 23.60
CA TYR A 339 -5.42 2.40 23.59
C TYR A 339 -4.69 2.21 22.25
N LEU A 340 -5.39 2.38 21.12
CA LEU A 340 -4.75 2.30 19.80
C LEU A 340 -3.74 3.42 19.54
N ALA A 341 -3.99 4.64 20.05
CA ALA A 341 -3.03 5.73 19.96
C ALA A 341 -1.75 5.44 20.77
N HIS A 342 -1.89 4.90 21.99
CA HIS A 342 -0.75 4.40 22.79
C HIS A 342 -0.03 3.25 22.08
N PHE A 343 -0.76 2.34 21.44
CA PHE A 343 -0.15 1.25 20.69
C PHE A 343 0.63 1.79 19.48
N ALA A 344 0.09 2.77 18.76
CA ALA A 344 0.81 3.46 17.69
C ALA A 344 2.10 4.11 18.21
N LEU A 345 2.04 4.80 19.35
CA LEU A 345 3.23 5.38 20.00
C LEU A 345 4.28 4.30 20.29
N ALA A 346 3.89 3.22 20.99
CA ALA A 346 4.80 2.13 21.33
C ALA A 346 5.43 1.49 20.09
N LEU A 347 4.66 1.31 19.01
CA LEU A 347 5.17 0.81 17.72
C LEU A 347 6.20 1.76 17.13
N VAL A 348 5.96 3.07 17.14
CA VAL A 348 6.90 4.06 16.58
C VAL A 348 8.18 4.13 17.41
N GLU A 349 8.08 4.23 18.73
CA GLU A 349 9.24 4.23 19.64
C GLU A 349 10.09 2.96 19.50
N SER A 350 9.43 1.82 19.27
CA SER A 350 10.10 0.52 19.07
C SER A 350 10.45 0.22 17.61
N SER A 351 10.29 1.20 16.70
CA SER A 351 10.59 1.07 15.26
C SER A 351 9.81 -0.05 14.53
N TYR A 352 8.61 -0.40 15.00
CA TYR A 352 7.67 -1.35 14.37
C TYR A 352 6.70 -0.66 13.41
N TYR A 353 7.25 0.07 12.45
CA TYR A 353 6.51 0.68 11.35
C TYR A 353 7.30 0.57 10.06
N ILE A 354 6.64 0.63 8.90
CA ILE A 354 7.29 0.57 7.59
C ILE A 354 6.70 1.61 6.64
N PRO A 355 7.52 2.21 5.75
CA PRO A 355 7.00 3.04 4.69
C PRO A 355 6.18 2.19 3.71
N TYR A 356 5.16 2.79 3.15
CA TYR A 356 4.24 2.22 2.18
C TYR A 356 4.08 3.23 1.03
N VAL A 357 4.31 2.77 -0.20
CA VAL A 357 4.11 3.58 -1.40
C VAL A 357 2.65 3.46 -1.80
N GLU A 358 1.90 4.52 -1.61
CA GLU A 358 0.51 4.63 -2.06
C GLU A 358 0.47 5.22 -3.48
N GLU A 359 -0.24 4.52 -4.36
CA GLU A 359 -0.47 4.93 -5.75
C GLU A 359 -1.88 5.55 -5.85
N ILE A 360 -1.92 6.83 -6.17
CA ILE A 360 -3.15 7.62 -6.26
C ILE A 360 -3.50 7.81 -7.73
N HIS A 361 -4.60 7.21 -8.15
CA HIS A 361 -5.14 7.37 -9.50
C HIS A 361 -6.11 8.55 -9.55
N ASN A 362 -5.76 9.60 -10.29
CA ASN A 362 -6.69 10.68 -10.54
C ASN A 362 -7.76 10.21 -11.55
N LYS A 363 -9.04 10.32 -11.21
CA LYS A 363 -10.14 9.89 -12.10
C LYS A 363 -10.22 10.76 -13.37
N SER A 364 -9.77 12.02 -13.29
CA SER A 364 -9.92 13.01 -14.36
C SER A 364 -8.70 13.13 -15.27
N SER A 365 -7.49 12.96 -14.73
CA SER A 365 -6.24 12.90 -15.50
C SER A 365 -5.72 11.47 -15.47
N LYS A 366 -5.34 10.86 -16.60
CA LYS A 366 -4.74 9.50 -16.65
C LYS A 366 -3.38 9.39 -15.93
N ASN A 367 -3.02 10.42 -15.16
CA ASN A 367 -1.80 10.55 -14.42
C ASN A 367 -1.90 9.81 -13.10
N VAL A 368 -0.76 9.29 -12.67
CA VAL A 368 -0.61 8.60 -11.39
C VAL A 368 0.19 9.54 -10.49
N SER A 369 -0.19 9.63 -9.23
CA SER A 369 0.60 10.30 -8.21
C SER A 369 1.03 9.30 -7.14
N TYR A 370 2.19 9.53 -6.53
CA TYR A 370 2.70 8.71 -5.43
C TYR A 370 2.70 9.50 -4.13
N LYS A 371 2.34 8.83 -3.04
CA LYS A 371 2.46 9.32 -1.66
C LYS A 371 3.19 8.28 -0.82
N ILE A 372 4.07 8.71 0.07
CA ILE A 372 4.61 7.84 1.11
C ILE A 372 3.76 8.00 2.37
N THR A 373 3.23 6.87 2.84
CA THR A 373 2.58 6.73 4.14
C THR A 373 3.33 5.72 4.99
N TYR A 374 3.19 5.77 6.32
CA TYR A 374 3.74 4.73 7.20
C TYR A 374 2.63 3.89 7.77
N LYS A 375 2.87 2.58 7.91
CA LYS A 375 1.91 1.62 8.44
C LYS A 375 2.50 0.84 9.61
N ALA A 376 1.64 0.38 10.49
CA ALA A 376 2.00 -0.48 11.60
C ALA A 376 2.59 -1.81 11.10
N TYR A 377 3.80 -2.12 11.56
CA TYR A 377 4.51 -3.33 11.17
C TYR A 377 4.29 -4.47 12.17
N LEU A 378 3.11 -5.07 12.10
CA LEU A 378 2.68 -6.18 12.98
C LEU A 378 3.31 -7.51 12.57
N ILE A 379 4.63 -7.61 12.65
CA ILE A 379 5.44 -8.75 12.16
C ILE A 379 5.33 -10.00 13.04
N SER A 380 5.11 -9.83 14.35
CA SER A 380 5.10 -10.93 15.31
C SER A 380 3.68 -11.33 15.72
N LYS A 381 3.51 -12.58 16.15
CA LYS A 381 2.22 -13.07 16.68
C LYS A 381 1.72 -12.19 17.84
N ARG A 382 2.63 -11.76 18.72
CA ARG A 382 2.33 -10.86 19.84
C ARG A 382 1.73 -9.53 19.37
N LEU A 383 2.36 -8.88 18.39
CA LEU A 383 1.87 -7.59 17.87
C LEU A 383 0.48 -7.71 17.23
N LYS A 384 0.24 -8.80 16.49
CA LYS A 384 -1.09 -9.11 15.93
C LYS A 384 -2.11 -9.37 17.04
N GLU A 385 -1.72 -10.11 18.09
CA GLU A 385 -2.60 -10.43 19.21
C GLU A 385 -3.02 -9.19 20.01
N ILE A 386 -2.13 -8.19 20.15
CA ILE A 386 -2.45 -6.89 20.75
C ILE A 386 -3.61 -6.21 19.99
N LEU A 387 -3.50 -6.12 18.66
CA LEU A 387 -4.56 -5.52 17.82
C LEU A 387 -5.84 -6.35 17.86
N ASN A 388 -5.74 -7.67 17.71
CA ASN A 388 -6.90 -8.55 17.70
C ASN A 388 -7.69 -8.49 19.01
N ARG A 389 -7.02 -8.52 20.16
CA ARG A 389 -7.68 -8.36 21.46
C ARG A 389 -8.31 -6.99 21.64
N CYS A 390 -7.70 -5.93 21.10
CA CYS A 390 -8.31 -4.60 21.09
C CYS A 390 -9.59 -4.58 20.25
N ILE A 391 -9.59 -5.27 19.10
CA ILE A 391 -10.75 -5.36 18.21
C ILE A 391 -11.88 -6.18 18.85
N GLU A 392 -11.57 -7.32 19.46
CA GLU A 392 -12.54 -8.15 20.19
C GLU A 392 -13.24 -7.38 21.32
N LYS A 393 -12.53 -6.42 21.90
CA LYS A 393 -12.98 -5.56 23.01
C LYS A 393 -13.68 -4.28 22.56
N ALA A 394 -13.60 -3.92 21.28
CA ALA A 394 -14.12 -2.64 20.81
C ALA A 394 -15.65 -2.68 20.75
N PRO A 395 -16.38 -1.76 21.40
CA PRO A 395 -17.83 -1.76 21.33
C PRO A 395 -18.29 -1.35 19.92
N PRO A 396 -19.47 -1.81 19.45
CA PRO A 396 -19.94 -1.53 18.09
C PRO A 396 -20.01 -0.05 17.70
N CYS A 397 -20.24 0.86 18.66
CA CYS A 397 -20.23 2.30 18.42
C CYS A 397 -18.85 2.89 18.08
N THR A 398 -17.79 2.06 18.07
CA THR A 398 -16.47 2.46 17.59
C THR A 398 -16.31 2.33 16.08
N TYR A 399 -17.02 1.39 15.45
CA TYR A 399 -16.78 1.01 14.06
C TYR A 399 -18.04 0.91 13.19
N LEU A 400 -19.23 0.77 13.78
CA LEU A 400 -20.48 0.69 13.01
C LEU A 400 -20.80 2.04 12.39
N ARG A 401 -20.51 2.15 11.09
CA ARG A 401 -20.96 3.26 10.24
C ARG A 401 -21.49 2.73 8.93
N TYR A 402 -22.56 3.34 8.46
CA TYR A 402 -23.07 3.09 7.12
C TYR A 402 -22.27 3.90 6.11
N THR A 403 -21.86 3.24 5.02
CA THR A 403 -21.30 3.90 3.85
C THR A 403 -22.28 3.74 2.69
N ASP A 404 -22.69 4.85 2.08
CA ASP A 404 -23.75 4.88 1.05
C ASP A 404 -23.45 3.97 -0.16
N GLU A 405 -22.17 3.66 -0.40
CA GLU A 405 -21.72 2.86 -1.55
C GLU A 405 -21.31 1.41 -1.22
N ARG A 406 -21.09 1.07 0.06
CA ARG A 406 -20.46 -0.22 0.43
C ARG A 406 -21.08 -0.93 1.62
N GLY A 407 -22.10 -0.38 2.29
CA GLY A 407 -22.63 -1.00 3.52
C GLY A 407 -21.72 -0.74 4.73
N TYR A 408 -21.52 -1.72 5.60
CA TYR A 408 -20.72 -1.59 6.83
C TYR A 408 -19.25 -1.98 6.63
N LEU A 409 -18.35 -1.30 7.34
CA LEU A 409 -16.94 -1.66 7.38
C LEU A 409 -16.63 -2.59 8.56
N PRO A 410 -15.83 -3.65 8.37
CA PRO A 410 -15.33 -4.48 9.47
C PRO A 410 -14.56 -3.69 10.54
N PRO A 411 -14.60 -4.09 11.82
CA PRO A 411 -13.93 -3.40 12.92
C PRO A 411 -12.45 -3.37 12.67
N TYR A 412 -11.90 -4.49 12.19
CA TYR A 412 -10.51 -4.62 11.82
C TYR A 412 -10.09 -3.56 10.81
N GLU A 413 -10.91 -3.23 9.80
CA GLU A 413 -10.56 -2.19 8.81
C GLU A 413 -10.60 -0.79 9.39
N VAL A 414 -11.56 -0.52 10.27
CA VAL A 414 -11.69 0.79 10.93
C VAL A 414 -10.54 0.99 11.92
N LEU A 415 -10.29 0.00 12.77
CA LEU A 415 -9.34 0.08 13.88
C LEU A 415 -7.89 -0.11 13.43
N GLU A 416 -7.58 -1.03 12.49
CA GLU A 416 -6.24 -1.07 11.86
C GLU A 416 -6.02 0.20 11.01
N GLY A 417 -7.07 0.69 10.34
CA GLY A 417 -6.99 1.95 9.61
C GLY A 417 -6.65 3.14 10.50
N PHE A 418 -7.25 3.21 11.69
CA PHE A 418 -6.92 4.22 12.71
C PHE A 418 -5.48 4.06 13.21
N LEU A 419 -5.06 2.84 13.53
CA LEU A 419 -3.69 2.53 13.96
C LEU A 419 -2.66 2.97 12.93
N ASP A 420 -2.86 2.62 11.65
CA ASP A 420 -2.00 3.03 10.55
C ASP A 420 -1.95 4.56 10.39
N SER A 421 -3.10 5.25 10.52
CA SER A 421 -3.14 6.72 10.47
C SER A 421 -2.38 7.37 11.63
N CYS A 422 -2.49 6.84 12.85
CA CYS A 422 -1.72 7.31 14.01
C CYS A 422 -0.22 7.11 13.81
N VAL A 423 0.20 5.92 13.36
CA VAL A 423 1.61 5.62 13.03
C VAL A 423 2.12 6.58 11.97
N ASN A 424 1.34 6.83 10.90
CA ASN A 424 1.72 7.76 9.85
C ASN A 424 1.96 9.19 10.38
N ILE A 425 1.07 9.71 11.22
CA ILE A 425 1.22 11.04 11.83
C ILE A 425 2.46 11.08 12.72
N LEU A 426 2.57 10.15 13.68
CA LEU A 426 3.69 10.11 14.62
C LEU A 426 5.04 10.02 13.91
N VAL A 427 5.15 9.21 12.86
CA VAL A 427 6.40 9.11 12.10
C VAL A 427 6.70 10.43 11.37
N LYS A 428 5.72 11.02 10.67
CA LYS A 428 5.95 12.26 9.91
C LYS A 428 6.29 13.46 10.81
N GLU A 429 5.55 13.63 11.90
CA GLU A 429 5.81 14.66 12.91
C GLU A 429 7.09 14.38 13.71
N GLY A 430 7.44 13.10 13.85
CA GLY A 430 8.61 12.65 14.59
C GLY A 430 9.93 12.78 13.85
N ILE A 431 9.95 12.75 12.51
CA ILE A 431 11.19 12.90 11.72
C ILE A 431 11.80 14.27 12.01
N SER A 432 12.77 14.30 12.91
CA SER A 432 13.40 15.54 13.33
C SER A 432 14.37 16.05 12.26
N SER A 433 14.37 17.36 12.14
CA SER A 433 15.30 18.16 11.36
C SER A 433 16.69 18.12 12.00
N ASN A 434 17.46 17.04 11.80
CA ASN A 434 18.91 17.15 11.91
C ASN A 434 19.42 17.80 10.61
N PRO A 435 20.22 18.89 10.66
CA PRO A 435 20.67 19.63 9.48
C PRO A 435 21.21 18.74 8.34
N GLN A 436 21.89 17.65 8.67
CA GLN A 436 22.44 16.73 7.67
C GLN A 436 21.37 15.93 6.92
N LEU A 437 20.35 15.43 7.63
CA LEU A 437 19.23 14.71 7.01
C LEU A 437 18.33 15.68 6.24
N GLU A 438 18.19 16.91 6.72
CA GLU A 438 17.36 17.94 6.09
C GLU A 438 17.93 18.37 4.74
N LEU A 439 19.25 18.60 4.65
CA LEU A 439 19.94 18.82 3.38
C LEU A 439 19.75 17.65 2.40
N GLU A 440 19.91 16.40 2.86
CA GLU A 440 19.69 15.22 2.01
C GLU A 440 18.24 15.11 1.51
N LEU A 441 17.26 15.51 2.32
CA LEU A 441 15.83 15.48 1.98
C LEU A 441 15.41 16.63 1.05
N GLU A 442 15.99 17.82 1.22
CA GLU A 442 15.69 19.00 0.40
C GLU A 442 16.34 18.94 -0.99
N GLU A 443 17.56 18.38 -1.10
CA GLU A 443 18.28 18.23 -2.37
C GLU A 443 17.67 17.16 -3.29
N ASP A 444 16.82 16.27 -2.76
CA ASP A 444 16.19 15.20 -3.51
C ASP A 444 14.66 15.20 -3.38
N GLU A 445 14.00 15.66 -4.44
CA GLU A 445 12.54 15.66 -4.56
C GLU A 445 11.93 14.28 -4.24
N TYR A 446 12.63 13.18 -4.54
CA TYR A 446 12.14 11.82 -4.27
C TYR A 446 12.20 11.42 -2.79
N LEU A 447 13.05 12.08 -2.00
CA LEU A 447 13.21 11.78 -0.58
C LEU A 447 12.30 12.63 0.29
N SER A 448 12.04 13.88 -0.08
CA SER A 448 11.27 14.78 0.77
C SER A 448 9.82 14.31 1.02
N VAL A 449 9.23 13.47 0.15
CA VAL A 449 7.93 12.79 0.39
C VAL A 449 7.89 11.88 1.61
N PHE A 450 9.04 11.43 2.11
CA PHE A 450 9.11 10.60 3.32
C PHE A 450 8.78 11.39 4.59
N LYS A 451 8.98 12.72 4.56
CA LYS A 451 8.66 13.65 5.65
C LYS A 451 7.33 14.37 5.38
N GLU A 452 7.17 14.95 4.19
CA GLU A 452 6.03 15.81 3.86
C GLU A 452 4.75 15.02 3.56
N GLU A 453 3.59 15.60 3.90
CA GLU A 453 2.29 15.11 3.45
C GLU A 453 1.96 15.59 2.03
N ARG A 454 2.85 15.29 1.08
CA ARG A 454 2.70 15.67 -0.32
C ARG A 454 2.54 14.47 -1.25
N THR A 455 2.05 14.74 -2.46
CA THR A 455 2.00 13.77 -3.54
C THR A 455 2.94 14.20 -4.67
N ILE A 456 3.66 13.25 -5.26
CA ILE A 456 4.49 13.50 -6.44
C ILE A 456 3.77 12.97 -7.67
N LEU A 457 3.60 13.82 -8.68
CA LEU A 457 3.05 13.44 -9.96
C LEU A 457 4.06 12.59 -10.74
N ALA A 458 3.63 11.43 -11.23
CA ALA A 458 4.43 10.58 -12.11
C ALA A 458 4.41 11.12 -13.55
N ASP A 459 4.95 12.33 -13.73
CA ASP A 459 4.96 13.05 -15.01
C ASP A 459 6.06 12.58 -15.98
N ASN A 460 7.02 11.80 -15.48
CA ASN A 460 8.09 11.23 -16.26
C ASN A 460 8.39 9.77 -15.86
N PRO A 461 9.03 8.97 -16.75
CA PRO A 461 9.31 7.56 -16.47
C PRO A 461 10.26 7.30 -15.31
N HIS A 462 11.14 8.26 -14.95
CA HIS A 462 12.09 8.08 -13.85
C HIS A 462 11.38 8.11 -12.50
N VAL A 463 10.44 9.03 -12.29
CA VAL A 463 9.59 9.09 -11.08
C VAL A 463 8.80 7.80 -10.91
N ASN A 464 8.10 7.37 -11.98
CA ASN A 464 7.34 6.13 -11.98
C ASN A 464 8.24 4.92 -11.69
N SER A 465 9.42 4.85 -12.33
CA SER A 465 10.36 3.77 -12.09
C SER A 465 10.90 3.77 -10.66
N PHE A 466 11.17 4.93 -10.06
CA PHE A 466 11.64 5.04 -8.68
C PHE A 466 10.60 4.52 -7.69
N PHE A 467 9.38 5.05 -7.73
CA PHE A 467 8.33 4.65 -6.78
C PHE A 467 7.84 3.22 -7.01
N SER A 468 7.79 2.76 -8.26
CA SER A 468 7.52 1.35 -8.57
C SER A 468 8.61 0.46 -7.97
N ALA A 469 9.89 0.78 -8.18
CA ALA A 469 10.99 -0.01 -7.63
C ALA A 469 11.07 0.07 -6.10
N LEU A 470 10.82 1.23 -5.49
CA LEU A 470 10.72 1.39 -4.03
C LEU A 470 9.59 0.52 -3.47
N ARG A 471 8.39 0.56 -4.08
CA ARG A 471 7.27 -0.32 -3.75
C ARG A 471 7.63 -1.79 -3.95
N SER A 472 8.56 -2.08 -4.85
CA SER A 472 9.06 -3.42 -5.14
C SER A 472 10.18 -3.88 -4.21
N TRP A 473 10.87 -2.96 -3.54
CA TRP A 473 11.99 -3.19 -2.60
C TRP A 473 11.56 -3.26 -1.13
N LEU A 474 10.48 -2.59 -0.75
CA LEU A 474 9.80 -2.70 0.54
C LEU A 474 9.02 -4.02 0.80
N PRO A 475 8.61 -4.85 -0.19
CA PRO A 475 7.89 -6.10 0.01
C PRO A 475 8.55 -7.14 0.91
N PRO A 476 9.88 -7.35 0.96
CA PRO A 476 10.49 -8.19 1.99
C PRO A 476 9.99 -7.87 3.41
N LEU A 477 9.62 -6.61 3.65
CA LEU A 477 8.94 -6.18 4.88
C LEU A 477 7.47 -6.59 4.90
N LEU A 478 6.73 -6.35 3.81
CA LEU A 478 5.28 -6.58 3.69
C LEU A 478 4.85 -8.05 3.57
N LEU A 479 5.75 -8.93 3.11
CA LEU A 479 5.43 -10.33 2.78
C LEU A 479 5.04 -11.19 3.98
N ARG A 480 5.43 -10.81 5.20
CA ARG A 480 4.96 -11.51 6.41
C ARG A 480 3.50 -11.21 6.78
N LYS A 481 2.81 -10.32 6.03
CA LYS A 481 1.56 -9.68 6.47
C LYS A 481 0.32 -9.94 5.59
N LYS A 482 0.42 -10.39 4.34
CA LYS A 482 -0.78 -10.49 3.49
C LYS A 482 -1.58 -11.77 3.77
N GLU A 483 -2.33 -11.75 4.87
CA GLU A 483 -3.55 -12.55 4.98
C GLU A 483 -4.57 -11.86 4.05
N ASP A 484 -4.71 -12.34 2.82
CA ASP A 484 -5.80 -11.91 1.93
C ASP A 484 -7.11 -12.46 2.51
N ILE A 485 -7.77 -11.65 3.33
CA ILE A 485 -9.04 -12.03 3.94
C ILE A 485 -10.15 -11.57 2.98
N THR A 486 -10.72 -12.51 2.22
CA THR A 486 -12.01 -12.29 1.52
C THR A 486 -13.10 -12.14 2.58
N ARG A 487 -13.74 -10.97 2.68
CA ARG A 487 -14.66 -10.63 3.78
C ARG A 487 -16.10 -10.45 3.29
N LEU A 488 -17.03 -11.08 4.01
CA LEU A 488 -18.47 -10.87 3.83
C LEU A 488 -18.87 -9.62 4.61
N GLY A 489 -19.22 -8.55 3.90
CA GLY A 489 -20.05 -7.48 4.44
C GLY A 489 -21.52 -7.88 4.43
N PHE A 490 -22.35 -7.11 5.12
CA PHE A 490 -23.79 -7.21 5.00
C PHE A 490 -24.35 -5.84 4.60
N ILE A 491 -25.34 -5.80 3.70
CA ILE A 491 -26.21 -4.62 3.56
C ILE A 491 -27.42 -4.83 4.44
N LEU A 492 -27.65 -3.87 5.34
CA LEU A 492 -28.95 -3.68 5.96
C LEU A 492 -29.87 -3.04 4.91
N LYS A 493 -30.73 -3.83 4.27
CA LYS A 493 -31.80 -3.27 3.43
C LYS A 493 -33.06 -3.08 4.27
N PRO A 494 -33.73 -1.92 4.18
CA PRO A 494 -35.10 -1.83 4.64
C PRO A 494 -35.95 -2.77 3.77
N ARG A 495 -36.74 -3.67 4.39
CA ARG A 495 -37.67 -4.52 3.63
C ARG A 495 -38.62 -3.62 2.83
N LYS A 496 -38.64 -3.76 1.49
CA LYS A 496 -39.58 -3.02 0.64
C LYS A 496 -41.01 -3.24 1.13
N GLY A 497 -41.71 -2.15 1.45
CA GLY A 497 -43.16 -2.13 1.61
C GLY A 497 -43.73 -2.03 3.02
N LYS A 498 -42.94 -1.87 4.09
CA LYS A 498 -43.47 -1.51 5.43
C LYS A 498 -42.53 -0.56 6.17
N THR A 499 -43.14 0.41 6.85
CA THR A 499 -42.53 1.42 7.73
C THR A 499 -41.34 0.87 8.53
N ASP A 500 -40.17 1.51 8.41
CA ASP A 500 -38.95 1.58 9.26
C ASP A 500 -38.61 0.50 10.33
N LYS A 501 -39.24 -0.68 10.33
CA LYS A 501 -39.30 -1.57 11.50
C LYS A 501 -38.85 -3.00 11.23
N ASN A 502 -38.34 -3.32 10.04
CA ASN A 502 -37.82 -4.66 9.75
C ASN A 502 -36.69 -4.59 8.72
N TRP A 503 -35.46 -4.81 9.19
CA TRP A 503 -34.28 -4.90 8.36
C TRP A 503 -34.03 -6.34 7.90
N SER A 504 -33.54 -6.53 6.67
CA SER A 504 -32.98 -7.81 6.22
C SER A 504 -31.50 -7.65 5.93
N LEU A 505 -30.69 -8.55 6.47
CA LEU A 505 -29.26 -8.66 6.22
C LEU A 505 -29.05 -9.42 4.92
N GLU A 506 -28.52 -8.75 3.90
CA GLU A 506 -28.07 -9.42 2.67
C GLU A 506 -26.53 -9.49 2.67
N PRO A 507 -25.91 -10.67 2.58
CA PRO A 507 -24.46 -10.81 2.53
C PRO A 507 -23.91 -10.23 1.22
N ILE A 508 -22.73 -9.64 1.30
CA ILE A 508 -21.97 -9.08 0.19
C ILE A 508 -20.53 -9.49 0.33
N VAL A 509 -19.94 -10.04 -0.73
CA VAL A 509 -18.50 -10.28 -0.77
C VAL A 509 -17.79 -9.01 -1.22
N PHE A 510 -16.90 -8.47 -0.38
CA PHE A 510 -15.96 -7.44 -0.81
C PHE A 510 -14.74 -8.11 -1.45
N SER A 511 -14.52 -7.87 -2.74
CA SER A 511 -13.23 -8.14 -3.39
C SER A 511 -12.48 -6.83 -3.58
N GLU A 512 -11.16 -6.81 -3.35
CA GLU A 512 -10.32 -5.66 -3.72
C GLU A 512 -10.48 -5.40 -5.22
N GLY A 513 -11.35 -4.44 -5.57
CA GLY A 513 -11.43 -3.86 -6.92
C GLY A 513 -12.68 -4.14 -7.77
N LYS A 514 -13.74 -4.81 -7.28
CA LYS A 514 -15.02 -4.89 -8.03
C LYS A 514 -16.25 -4.79 -7.16
N THR A 515 -17.30 -4.23 -7.76
CA THR A 515 -18.67 -4.07 -7.25
C THR A 515 -19.16 -5.26 -6.43
N PRO A 516 -20.00 -5.02 -5.41
CA PRO A 516 -20.57 -6.09 -4.59
C PRO A 516 -21.20 -7.20 -5.44
N VAL A 517 -20.74 -8.43 -5.26
CA VAL A 517 -21.32 -9.61 -5.91
C VAL A 517 -22.47 -10.09 -5.03
N ASN A 518 -23.69 -10.03 -5.58
CA ASN A 518 -24.89 -10.49 -4.91
C ASN A 518 -24.95 -12.03 -5.03
N LEU A 519 -24.78 -12.75 -3.91
CA LEU A 519 -24.99 -14.19 -3.86
C LEU A 519 -26.49 -14.41 -3.67
N LYS A 520 -27.17 -14.85 -4.75
CA LYS A 520 -28.59 -15.23 -4.73
C LYS A 520 -28.82 -16.48 -3.92
#